data_AF-A0A397U7G4-F1
#
_entry.id   AF-A0A397U7G4-F1
#
_cell.length_a   1.000
_cell.length_b   1.000
_cell.length_c   1.000
_cell.angle_alpha   90.00
_cell.angle_beta   90.00
_cell.angle_gamma   90.00
#
_symmetry.space_group_name_H-M   'P 1'
#
loop_
_entity.id
_entity.type
_entity.pdbx_description
1 polymer ?
#
loop_
_entity_poly.entity_id
_entity_poly.type
_entity_poly.pdbx_seq_one_letter_code
_entity_poly.pdbx_strand_id
1 'polypeptide(L)'
;MPYQIQIFEALSEIINHYQYVRAYKQSKRHYSARAIVNAGLSVSLDHNFRVQEVFFAFGGISGAVVRAPNAENFIAGKKWGDENVLRQLIQVLCEEFQLSFSVTGGMATYRKTLIVGFITKFWYDVTKSANIAELSPDIENSIGEIKRGVSKGSQTIGRPE
;
A
#
# COMPACT_ATOMS: atom_id res chain seq x y z
N MET A 1 -13.50 15.87 -4.54
CA MET A 1 -12.94 14.82 -5.40
C MET A 1 -12.21 13.82 -4.51
N PRO A 2 -12.74 12.60 -4.26
CA PRO A 2 -12.06 11.65 -3.39
C PRO A 2 -10.81 11.13 -4.10
N TYR A 3 -9.69 11.12 -3.38
CA TYR A 3 -8.45 10.51 -3.86
C TYR A 3 -8.60 8.98 -3.78
N GLN A 4 -8.45 8.28 -4.90
CA GLN A 4 -8.71 6.84 -4.98
C GLN A 4 -7.40 6.05 -4.93
N ILE A 5 -7.16 5.27 -3.87
CA ILE A 5 -6.01 4.37 -3.73
C ILE A 5 -6.16 3.23 -4.73
N GLN A 6 -5.17 3.06 -5.61
CA GLN A 6 -5.15 2.00 -6.60
C GLN A 6 -3.98 1.04 -6.34
N ILE A 7 -4.26 -0.25 -6.43
CA ILE A 7 -3.25 -1.31 -6.48
C ILE A 7 -2.92 -1.49 -7.97
N PHE A 8 -1.64 -1.52 -8.33
CA PHE A 8 -1.23 -2.02 -9.63
C PHE A 8 -0.67 -3.43 -9.41
N GLU A 9 -1.31 -4.39 -10.07
CA GLU A 9 -0.88 -5.75 -10.39
C GLU A 9 0.28 -6.33 -9.56
N ALA A 10 -0.05 -7.28 -8.68
CA ALA A 10 0.90 -8.21 -8.11
C ALA A 10 1.38 -9.15 -9.22
N LEU A 11 2.57 -8.91 -9.78
CA LEU A 11 3.28 -9.92 -10.54
C LEU A 11 3.74 -11.00 -9.55
N SER A 12 2.87 -11.99 -9.31
CA SER A 12 3.23 -13.19 -8.57
C SER A 12 4.00 -14.14 -9.49
N GLU A 13 5.22 -13.77 -9.87
CA GLU A 13 6.18 -14.80 -10.25
C GLU A 13 6.66 -15.46 -8.96
N ILE A 14 6.50 -16.78 -8.89
CA ILE A 14 6.78 -17.61 -7.72
C ILE A 14 8.29 -17.60 -7.50
N ILE A 15 8.78 -16.82 -6.53
CA ILE A 15 10.21 -16.82 -6.21
C ILE A 15 10.52 -17.68 -4.96
N ASN A 16 9.57 -17.95 -4.07
CA ASN A 16 9.71 -18.98 -3.04
C ASN A 16 8.38 -19.18 -2.31
N HIS A 17 8.14 -20.37 -1.76
CA HIS A 17 7.11 -20.54 -0.74
C HIS A 17 7.46 -19.56 0.40
N TYR A 18 6.52 -18.70 0.83
CA TYR A 18 6.69 -17.65 1.85
C TYR A 18 7.27 -16.28 1.43
N GLN A 19 7.43 -16.01 0.13
CA GLN A 19 7.73 -14.65 -0.35
C GLN A 19 6.47 -13.94 -0.88
N TYR A 20 6.25 -12.71 -0.42
CA TYR A 20 5.09 -11.90 -0.80
C TYR A 20 5.55 -10.56 -1.34
N VAL A 21 5.15 -10.23 -2.57
CA VAL A 21 5.49 -8.99 -3.25
C VAL A 21 4.22 -8.28 -3.70
N ARG A 22 4.12 -6.96 -3.47
CA ARG A 22 3.00 -6.12 -3.91
C ARG A 22 3.50 -4.77 -4.40
N ALA A 23 2.78 -4.22 -5.38
CA ALA A 23 2.98 -2.87 -5.85
C ALA A 23 1.71 -2.03 -5.62
N TYR A 24 1.91 -0.76 -5.24
CA TYR A 24 0.84 0.18 -4.97
C TYR A 24 1.06 1.48 -5.72
N LYS A 25 -0.02 2.13 -6.15
CA LYS A 25 0.07 3.42 -6.84
C LYS A 25 -1.15 4.28 -6.52
N GLN A 26 -0.92 5.41 -5.88
CA GLN A 26 -1.92 6.46 -5.77
C GLN A 26 -1.70 7.49 -6.87
N SER A 27 -2.75 7.88 -7.58
CA SER A 27 -2.70 8.99 -8.54
C SER A 27 -4.01 9.78 -8.56
N LYS A 28 -4.08 10.90 -9.28
CA LYS A 28 -5.32 11.71 -9.36
C LYS A 28 -6.44 11.03 -10.15
N ARG A 29 -6.10 10.14 -11.08
CA ARG A 29 -7.03 9.40 -11.95
C ARG A 29 -6.45 8.02 -12.26
N HIS A 30 -7.32 7.04 -12.43
CA HIS A 30 -6.91 5.64 -12.60
C HIS A 30 -5.95 5.41 -13.79
N TYR A 31 -6.29 5.97 -14.95
CA TYR A 31 -5.57 5.75 -16.19
C TYR A 31 -4.69 6.94 -16.58
N SER A 32 -3.52 6.65 -17.18
CA SER A 32 -2.62 7.64 -17.75
C SER A 32 -2.28 8.80 -16.80
N ALA A 33 -2.04 8.51 -15.52
CA ALA A 33 -1.61 9.50 -14.54
C ALA A 33 -0.28 9.14 -13.88
N ARG A 34 0.52 10.19 -13.66
CA ARG A 34 1.70 10.12 -12.81
C ARG A 34 1.28 9.83 -11.36
N ALA A 35 2.01 8.93 -10.71
CA ALA A 35 1.79 8.62 -9.31
C ALA A 35 2.03 9.87 -8.43
N ILE A 36 1.17 10.07 -7.43
CA ILE A 36 1.43 10.93 -6.28
C ILE A 36 2.46 10.24 -5.39
N VAL A 37 2.19 8.97 -5.04
CA VAL A 37 3.14 8.03 -4.45
C VAL A 37 2.91 6.67 -5.09
N ASN A 38 3.98 5.93 -5.35
CA ASN A 38 3.95 4.51 -5.65
C ASN A 38 4.87 3.76 -4.69
N ALA A 39 4.63 2.46 -4.54
CA ALA A 39 5.44 1.60 -3.70
C ALA A 39 5.67 0.23 -4.35
N GLY A 40 6.85 -0.34 -4.11
CA GLY A 40 7.15 -1.74 -4.32
C GLY A 40 7.57 -2.33 -2.98
N LEU A 41 6.78 -3.28 -2.47
CA LEU A 41 6.94 -3.86 -1.14
C LEU A 41 7.13 -5.37 -1.27
N SER A 42 8.12 -5.91 -0.57
CA SER A 42 8.39 -7.35 -0.50
C SER A 42 8.69 -7.77 0.93
N VAL A 43 8.21 -8.95 1.31
CA VAL A 43 8.58 -9.62 2.57
C VAL A 43 8.75 -11.11 2.32
N SER A 44 9.77 -11.70 2.94
CA SER A 44 9.96 -13.15 3.07
C SER A 44 9.72 -13.55 4.51
N LEU A 45 8.90 -14.58 4.73
CA LEU A 45 8.56 -15.09 6.07
C LEU A 45 9.14 -16.49 6.27
N ASP A 46 9.44 -16.84 7.52
CA ASP A 46 9.69 -18.24 7.88
C ASP A 46 8.39 -18.99 8.22
N HIS A 47 8.55 -20.28 8.59
CA HIS A 47 7.46 -21.15 9.02
C HIS A 47 6.72 -20.67 10.27
N ASN A 48 7.31 -19.77 11.07
CA ASN A 48 6.71 -19.17 12.25
C ASN A 48 6.17 -17.75 11.97
N PHE A 49 6.10 -17.37 10.69
CA PHE A 49 5.70 -16.06 10.21
C PHE A 49 6.61 -14.92 10.69
N ARG A 50 7.89 -15.20 10.98
CA ARG A 50 8.87 -14.15 11.27
C ARG A 50 9.50 -13.63 10.00
N VAL A 51 9.73 -12.33 9.96
CA VAL A 51 10.35 -11.67 8.81
C VAL A 51 11.81 -12.08 8.67
N GLN A 52 12.16 -12.67 7.53
CA GLN A 52 13.52 -13.03 7.14
C GLN A 52 14.17 -11.94 6.30
N GLU A 53 13.45 -11.48 5.27
CA GLU A 53 13.89 -10.39 4.39
C GLU A 53 12.74 -9.43 4.13
N VAL A 54 13.05 -8.14 3.99
CA VAL A 54 12.05 -7.11 3.76
C VAL A 54 12.61 -5.98 2.90
N PHE A 55 11.81 -5.53 1.94
CA PHE A 55 12.20 -4.48 1.01
C PHE A 55 11.02 -3.52 0.83
N PHE A 56 11.18 -2.26 1.24
CA PHE A 56 10.18 -1.21 1.12
C PHE A 56 10.74 -0.05 0.29
N ALA A 57 10.28 0.07 -0.96
CA ALA A 57 10.67 1.14 -1.87
C ALA A 57 9.47 2.03 -2.22
N PHE A 58 9.69 3.35 -2.22
CA PHE A 58 8.67 4.36 -2.50
C PHE A 58 9.15 5.36 -3.55
N GLY A 59 8.28 5.70 -4.50
CA GLY A 59 8.49 6.81 -5.42
C GLY A 59 7.47 7.93 -5.22
N GLY A 60 7.79 9.13 -5.70
CA GLY A 60 6.97 10.33 -5.50
C GLY A 60 7.17 11.02 -4.14
N ILE A 61 8.07 10.51 -3.31
CA ILE A 61 8.48 11.07 -2.01
C ILE A 61 9.57 12.13 -2.18
N SER A 62 10.62 11.81 -2.95
CA SER A 62 11.70 12.72 -3.32
C SER A 62 11.87 12.77 -4.85
N GLY A 63 12.96 13.36 -5.34
CA GLY A 63 13.31 13.34 -6.77
C GLY A 63 13.72 11.95 -7.30
N ALA A 64 13.94 10.98 -6.41
CA ALA A 64 14.30 9.60 -6.73
C ALA A 64 13.46 8.60 -5.93
N VAL A 65 13.60 7.32 -6.25
CA VAL A 65 13.06 6.23 -5.42
C VAL A 65 13.82 6.20 -4.09
N VAL A 66 13.08 6.07 -2.99
CA VAL A 66 13.62 6.02 -1.63
C VAL A 66 13.26 4.71 -0.94
N ARG A 67 14.15 4.24 -0.07
CA ARG A 67 13.95 3.06 0.79
C ARG A 67 13.48 3.47 2.18
N ALA A 68 13.00 2.52 2.96
CA ALA A 68 12.68 2.70 4.38
C ALA A 68 13.58 1.82 5.27
N PRO A 69 14.92 2.02 5.27
CA PRO A 69 15.85 1.17 6.02
C PRO A 69 15.55 1.10 7.52
N ASN A 70 15.04 2.16 8.16
CA ASN A 70 14.73 2.12 9.59
C ASN A 70 13.53 1.20 9.85
N ALA A 71 12.48 1.31 9.03
CA ALA A 71 11.33 0.42 9.08
C ALA A 71 11.70 -1.04 8.75
N GLU A 72 12.56 -1.26 7.74
CA GLU A 72 13.08 -2.57 7.34
C GLU A 72 13.88 -3.23 8.48
N ASN A 73 14.80 -2.48 9.09
CA ASN A 73 15.58 -2.96 10.24
C ASN A 73 14.71 -3.24 11.46
N PHE A 74 13.70 -2.39 11.71
CA PHE A 74 12.77 -2.58 12.82
C PHE A 74 11.98 -3.89 12.69
N ILE A 75 11.46 -4.20 11.50
CA ILE A 75 10.57 -5.34 11.31
C ILE A 75 11.31 -6.67 11.14
N ALA A 76 12.59 -6.66 10.77
CA ALA A 76 13.40 -7.87 10.65
C ALA A 76 13.34 -8.74 11.92
N GLY A 77 13.08 -10.04 11.74
CA GLY A 77 12.94 -11.02 12.84
C GLY A 77 11.65 -10.93 13.67
N LYS A 78 10.84 -9.87 13.50
CA LYS A 78 9.54 -9.73 14.19
C LYS A 78 8.50 -10.65 13.56
N LYS A 79 7.51 -11.04 14.36
CA LYS A 79 6.39 -11.87 13.91
C LYS A 79 5.38 -11.02 13.13
N TRP A 80 5.07 -11.43 11.91
CA TRP A 80 4.03 -10.84 11.10
C TRP A 80 2.64 -11.18 11.66
N GLY A 81 1.68 -10.27 11.52
CA GLY A 81 0.33 -10.40 12.07
C GLY A 81 0.17 -9.94 13.53
N ASP A 82 1.25 -9.60 14.24
CA ASP A 82 1.17 -8.95 15.55
C ASP A 82 0.79 -7.45 15.41
N GLU A 83 -0.40 -7.07 15.87
CA GLU A 83 -0.92 -5.70 15.82
C GLU A 83 -0.02 -4.67 16.55
N ASN A 84 0.70 -5.08 17.60
CA ASN A 84 1.64 -4.17 18.27
C ASN A 84 2.87 -3.90 17.42
N VAL A 85 3.33 -4.90 16.66
CA VAL A 85 4.41 -4.73 15.69
C VAL A 85 3.98 -3.79 14.57
N LEU A 86 2.76 -3.94 14.05
CA LEU A 86 2.21 -3.03 13.05
C LEU A 86 2.15 -1.58 13.56
N ARG A 87 1.63 -1.35 14.78
CA ARG A 87 1.55 -0.01 15.37
C ARG A 87 2.90 0.66 15.50
N GLN A 88 3.90 -0.07 15.98
CA GLN A 88 5.27 0.44 16.11
C GLN A 88 5.92 0.67 14.73
N LEU A 89 5.70 -0.22 13.76
CA LEU A 89 6.17 -0.03 12.39
C LEU A 89 5.63 1.27 11.79
N ILE A 90 4.34 1.56 12.00
CA ILE A 90 3.72 2.80 11.55
C ILE A 90 4.38 4.02 12.20
N GLN A 91 4.74 3.93 13.48
CA GLN A 91 5.47 5.00 14.16
C GLN A 91 6.87 5.22 13.57
N VAL A 92 7.63 4.14 13.35
CA VAL A 92 8.96 4.20 12.72
C VAL A 92 8.88 4.82 11.33
N LEU A 93 7.90 4.43 10.51
CA LEU A 93 7.67 5.04 9.19
C LEU A 93 7.30 6.52 9.29
N CYS A 94 6.51 6.91 10.30
CA CYS A 94 6.19 8.31 10.53
C CYS A 94 7.42 9.14 10.88
N GLU A 95 8.36 8.58 11.64
CA GLU A 95 9.61 9.24 12.01
C GLU A 95 10.62 9.27 10.86
N GLU A 96 10.69 8.20 10.07
CA GLU A 96 11.58 8.06 8.92
C GLU A 96 11.20 8.99 7.76
N PHE A 97 9.90 9.15 7.49
CA PHE A 97 9.40 9.98 6.39
C PHE A 97 8.87 11.33 6.89
N GLN A 98 9.79 12.23 7.24
CA GLN A 98 9.50 13.63 7.56
C GLN A 98 9.69 14.52 6.31
N LEU A 99 8.61 14.69 5.55
CA LEU A 99 8.59 15.55 4.37
C LEU A 99 8.41 17.03 4.80
N SER A 100 9.35 17.89 4.40
CA SER A 100 9.16 19.35 4.52
C SER A 100 7.89 19.79 3.80
N PHE A 101 7.21 20.84 4.28
CA PHE A 101 6.08 21.43 3.55
C PHE A 101 6.49 22.09 2.22
N SER A 102 7.77 22.45 2.04
CA SER A 102 8.32 23.08 0.83
C SER A 102 8.66 22.11 -0.31
N VAL A 103 8.39 20.81 -0.13
CA VAL A 103 8.66 19.78 -1.12
C VAL A 103 7.96 20.02 -2.45
N THR A 104 8.71 19.85 -3.55
CA THR A 104 8.16 19.93 -4.91
C THR A 104 7.02 18.93 -5.11
N GLY A 105 5.91 19.42 -5.68
CA GLY A 105 4.67 18.65 -5.84
C GLY A 105 3.68 18.76 -4.68
N GLY A 106 4.07 19.38 -3.55
CA GLY A 106 3.21 19.65 -2.40
C GLY A 106 2.71 18.38 -1.70
N MET A 107 1.58 18.50 -1.00
CA MET A 107 0.87 17.36 -0.38
C MET A 107 1.73 16.53 0.60
N ALA A 108 2.66 17.17 1.33
CA ALA A 108 3.62 16.49 2.23
C ALA A 108 2.92 15.51 3.19
N THR A 109 1.91 16.00 3.94
CA THR A 109 1.11 15.18 4.86
C THR A 109 0.42 14.02 4.14
N TYR A 110 -0.21 14.28 2.98
CA TYR A 110 -0.92 13.25 2.23
C TYR A 110 0.02 12.17 1.69
N ARG A 111 1.21 12.55 1.19
CA ARG A 111 2.23 11.57 0.74
C ARG A 111 2.73 10.70 1.90
N LYS A 112 2.93 11.28 3.08
CA LYS A 112 3.25 10.53 4.29
C LYS A 112 2.14 9.54 4.66
N THR A 113 0.88 9.98 4.61
CA THR A 113 -0.28 9.10 4.85
C THR A 113 -0.34 7.96 3.84
N LEU A 114 0.02 8.19 2.58
CA LEU A 114 0.04 7.14 1.56
C LEU A 114 1.10 6.07 1.82
N ILE A 115 2.29 6.44 2.32
CA ILE A 115 3.30 5.46 2.73
C ILE A 115 2.73 4.53 3.80
N VAL A 116 2.16 5.12 4.86
CA VAL A 116 1.54 4.37 5.96
C VAL A 116 0.41 3.49 5.42
N GLY A 117 -0.48 4.03 4.60
CA GLY A 117 -1.60 3.30 4.01
C GLY A 117 -1.16 2.12 3.14
N PHE A 118 -0.10 2.27 2.33
CA PHE A 118 0.44 1.16 1.53
C PHE A 118 1.05 0.07 2.40
N ILE A 119 1.78 0.42 3.45
CA ILE A 119 2.36 -0.57 4.38
C ILE A 119 1.26 -1.29 5.17
N THR A 120 0.28 -0.57 5.72
CA THR A 120 -0.85 -1.19 6.43
C THR A 120 -1.64 -2.12 5.51
N LYS A 121 -1.88 -1.72 4.26
CA LYS A 121 -2.55 -2.56 3.28
C LYS A 121 -1.74 -3.81 2.94
N PHE A 122 -0.43 -3.66 2.76
CA PHE A 122 0.49 -4.78 2.55
C PHE A 122 0.53 -5.74 3.74
N TRP A 123 0.54 -5.19 4.96
CA TRP A 123 0.49 -5.98 6.20
C TRP A 123 -0.69 -6.95 6.19
N TYR A 124 -1.90 -6.42 6.01
CA TYR A 124 -3.11 -7.22 6.03
C TYR A 124 -3.24 -8.15 4.81
N ASP A 125 -2.80 -7.71 3.62
CA ASP A 125 -2.78 -8.56 2.43
C ASP A 125 -1.89 -9.79 2.61
N VAL A 126 -0.69 -9.62 3.19
CA VAL A 126 0.21 -10.73 3.53
C VAL A 126 -0.36 -11.58 4.65
N THR A 127 -0.95 -10.98 5.70
CA THR A 127 -1.60 -11.72 6.78
C THR A 127 -2.68 -12.66 6.26
N LYS A 128 -3.48 -12.19 5.29
CA LYS A 128 -4.48 -13.02 4.60
C LYS A 128 -3.83 -14.08 3.71
N SER A 129 -2.88 -13.67 2.86
CA SER A 129 -2.24 -14.57 1.88
C SER A 129 -1.46 -15.70 2.55
N ALA A 130 -0.84 -15.44 3.70
CA ALA A 130 -0.11 -16.39 4.50
C ALA A 130 -0.99 -17.20 5.48
N ASN A 131 -2.31 -16.93 5.51
CA ASN A 131 -3.27 -17.54 6.41
C ASN A 131 -2.86 -17.43 7.90
N ILE A 132 -2.36 -16.26 8.30
CA ILE A 132 -1.86 -16.01 9.67
C ILE A 132 -3.00 -15.78 10.65
N ALA A 133 -4.02 -15.03 10.24
CA ALA A 133 -5.19 -14.68 11.05
C ALA A 133 -6.38 -14.34 10.16
N GLU A 134 -7.59 -14.55 10.70
CA GLU A 134 -8.82 -14.04 10.09
C GLU A 134 -8.89 -12.52 10.23
N LEU A 135 -9.28 -11.85 9.14
CA LEU A 135 -9.42 -10.40 9.11
C LEU A 135 -10.87 -10.01 9.29
N SER A 136 -11.11 -8.84 9.89
CA SER A 136 -12.46 -8.29 9.90
C SER A 136 -12.93 -7.97 8.48
N PRO A 137 -14.25 -8.01 8.21
CA PRO A 137 -14.78 -7.71 6.88
C PRO A 137 -14.36 -6.33 6.36
N ASP A 138 -14.25 -5.35 7.25
CA ASP A 138 -13.82 -3.99 6.89
C ASP A 138 -12.37 -3.96 6.39
N ILE A 139 -11.46 -4.66 7.07
CA ILE A 139 -10.07 -4.76 6.65
C ILE A 139 -9.98 -5.55 5.34
N GLU A 140 -10.71 -6.65 5.23
CA GLU A 140 -10.72 -7.48 4.03
C GLU A 140 -11.20 -6.70 2.79
N ASN A 141 -12.24 -5.88 2.94
CA ASN A 141 -12.73 -5.00 1.88
C ASN A 141 -11.70 -3.90 1.51
N SER A 142 -10.77 -3.57 2.40
CA SER A 142 -9.75 -2.54 2.19
C SER A 142 -8.52 -3.05 1.42
N ILE A 143 -8.21 -4.35 1.48
CA ILE A 143 -6.99 -4.94 0.90
C ILE A 143 -7.10 -5.28 -0.60
N GLY A 144 -8.29 -5.22 -1.19
CA GLY A 144 -8.54 -5.51 -2.61
C GLY A 144 -8.30 -4.35 -3.60
N GLU A 145 -8.30 -4.68 -4.89
CA GLU A 145 -8.33 -3.70 -5.98
C GLU A 145 -9.76 -3.16 -6.15
N ILE A 146 -9.90 -1.83 -6.23
CA ILE A 146 -11.19 -1.20 -6.53
C ILE A 146 -11.47 -1.36 -8.02
N LYS A 147 -12.30 -2.34 -8.36
CA LYS A 147 -12.75 -2.57 -9.73
C LYS A 147 -14.02 -1.76 -10.00
N ARG A 148 -14.00 -0.96 -11.06
CA ARG A 148 -15.20 -0.25 -11.54
C ARG A 148 -15.99 -1.20 -12.45
N GLY A 149 -17.30 -1.31 -12.23
CA GLY A 149 -18.21 -1.97 -13.16
C GLY A 149 -18.33 -1.23 -14.50
N VAL A 150 -18.98 -1.85 -15.47
CA VAL A 150 -19.27 -1.22 -16.77
C VAL A 150 -20.18 0.00 -16.57
N SER A 151 -19.78 1.14 -17.13
CA SER A 151 -20.57 2.38 -17.06
C SER A 151 -21.91 2.20 -17.79
N LYS A 152 -22.99 2.69 -17.20
CA LYS A 152 -24.34 2.69 -17.80
C LYS A 152 -24.91 4.11 -17.78
N GLY A 153 -25.69 4.45 -18.79
CA GLY A 153 -26.41 5.72 -18.88
C GLY A 153 -27.80 5.50 -19.47
N SER A 154 -28.78 6.28 -19.03
CA SER A 154 -30.13 6.31 -19.59
C SER A 154 -30.51 7.76 -19.84
N GLN A 155 -31.15 8.03 -20.97
CA GLN A 155 -31.68 9.35 -21.30
C GLN A 155 -33.17 9.20 -21.60
N THR A 156 -34.00 9.96 -20.89
CA THR A 156 -35.42 10.09 -21.20
C THR A 156 -35.63 11.41 -21.91
N ILE A 157 -36.18 11.38 -23.13
CA ILE A 157 -36.51 12.56 -23.91
C ILE A 157 -38.03 12.68 -23.95
N GLY A 158 -38.59 13.73 -23.35
CA GLY A 158 -40.01 14.08 -23.44
C GLY A 158 -40.18 15.46 -24.09
N ARG A 159 -41.21 15.62 -24.92
CA ARG A 159 -41.65 16.93 -25.41
C ARG A 159 -42.63 17.49 -24.36
N PRO A 160 -42.48 18.72 -23.85
CA PRO A 160 -43.56 19.35 -23.09
C PRO A 160 -44.76 19.54 -24.03
N GLU A 161 -45.93 19.09 -23.58
CA GLU A 161 -47.23 19.35 -24.23
C GLU A 161 -47.67 20.80 -24.01
#